data_AF-A0A8T1V368-F1
#
_entry.id   AF-A0A8T1V368-F1
#
_cell.length_a   1.000
_cell.length_b   1.000
_cell.length_c   1.000
_cell.angle_alpha   90.00
_cell.angle_beta   90.00
_cell.angle_gamma   90.00
#
_symmetry.space_group_name_H-M   'P 1'
#
loop_
_entity.id
_entity.type
_entity.pdbx_description
1 polymer ?
#
loop_
_entity_poly.entity_id
_entity_poly.type
_entity_poly.pdbx_seq_one_letter_code
_entity_poly.pdbx_strand_id
1 'polypeptide(L)'
;MALYPPNSQALSDDVIGDVLGRARAPQRRTVRDFNGCSIAPPESPSQPQVSSHASKTRNPVQPQVSTRNSKRVSGRKRSSAPLSAEDLASLVAASIDGTDPAGGELRPSYLAKLARVSDALYRERRRLHQARYRKKQQESTLILEEDVQKLREEIRSLTLRRQNADMGISTSLDIWGVATEYFRLFRNGFRSPPEAVNTFALEFLRKSMASDVVSGLMCGPEAILQNWKLFSMCFDDVCVDLERLDKGATSTILVAIATTSVTISKETLRLLFPHLYSGEQRADGKQLSELAKKLQGQRFAMRGSVEFEWDPVTDSVVRVHGQSDMLTPMLRVLGTLEDVSRVFEGALVTPECRLVTRFPTNTIG
;
A
#
# COMPACT_ATOMS: atom_id res chain seq x y z
N MET A 1 -34.85 -17.24 25.71
CA MET A 1 -35.39 -16.99 24.36
C MET A 1 -34.24 -17.04 23.38
N ALA A 2 -34.41 -17.69 22.22
CA ALA A 2 -33.46 -17.66 21.12
C ALA A 2 -34.15 -17.04 19.89
N LEU A 3 -33.46 -16.16 19.16
CA LEU A 3 -33.99 -15.48 18.00
C LEU A 3 -33.39 -16.11 16.74
N TYR A 4 -34.26 -16.64 15.87
CA TYR A 4 -33.88 -17.13 14.54
C TYR A 4 -34.10 -16.03 13.48
N PRO A 5 -33.25 -15.96 12.44
CA PRO A 5 -33.49 -15.06 11.32
C PRO A 5 -34.68 -15.52 10.46
N PRO A 6 -35.47 -14.60 9.87
CA PRO A 6 -36.61 -14.96 9.05
C PRO A 6 -36.19 -15.41 7.64
N ASN A 7 -36.51 -16.67 7.30
CA ASN A 7 -36.68 -17.29 5.96
C ASN A 7 -36.19 -18.76 5.89
N SER A 8 -36.47 -19.58 6.90
CA SER A 8 -36.16 -21.01 6.92
C SER A 8 -37.21 -21.92 6.25
N GLN A 9 -38.21 -21.35 5.56
CA GLN A 9 -39.36 -22.07 4.98
C GLN A 9 -39.71 -21.57 3.57
N ALA A 10 -38.74 -21.52 2.65
CA ALA A 10 -38.96 -21.02 1.28
C ALA A 10 -38.05 -21.65 0.21
N LEU A 11 -37.56 -22.89 0.41
CA LEU A 11 -36.81 -23.66 -0.59
C LEU A 11 -37.42 -25.06 -0.72
N SER A 12 -37.58 -25.51 -1.97
CA SER A 12 -38.14 -26.81 -2.34
C SER A 12 -37.21 -27.44 -3.37
N ASP A 13 -36.68 -28.63 -3.08
CA ASP A 13 -35.59 -29.28 -3.84
C ASP A 13 -36.04 -29.94 -5.18
N ASP A 14 -36.99 -29.32 -5.90
CA ASP A 14 -37.68 -29.97 -7.03
C ASP A 14 -37.87 -29.04 -8.25
N VAL A 15 -36.79 -28.37 -8.69
CA VAL A 15 -36.72 -27.65 -9.98
C VAL A 15 -35.34 -27.84 -10.65
N ILE A 16 -34.96 -29.09 -10.95
CA ILE A 16 -33.82 -29.38 -11.86
C ILE A 16 -34.36 -30.10 -13.10
N GLY A 17 -34.78 -29.30 -14.09
CA GLY A 17 -35.16 -29.79 -15.42
C GLY A 17 -33.96 -29.97 -16.35
N ASP A 18 -34.09 -30.87 -17.33
CA ASP A 18 -33.00 -31.34 -18.21
C ASP A 18 -32.14 -30.25 -18.87
N VAL A 19 -30.82 -30.35 -18.70
CA VAL A 19 -29.84 -29.58 -19.49
C VAL A 19 -29.30 -30.44 -20.64
N LEU A 20 -29.82 -30.21 -21.84
CA LEU A 20 -29.39 -30.91 -23.06
C LEU A 20 -27.94 -30.57 -23.45
N GLY A 21 -27.00 -31.45 -23.10
CA GLY A 21 -25.58 -31.34 -23.49
C GLY A 21 -25.40 -31.44 -25.01
N ARG A 22 -24.93 -30.35 -25.64
CA ARG A 22 -24.73 -30.30 -27.10
C ARG A 22 -23.42 -30.97 -27.51
N ALA A 23 -23.51 -31.93 -28.44
CA ALA A 23 -22.44 -32.90 -28.72
C ALA A 23 -21.16 -32.32 -29.38
N ARG A 24 -20.02 -32.98 -29.12
CA ARG A 24 -18.81 -32.92 -29.96
C ARG A 24 -18.11 -34.28 -30.02
N ALA A 25 -17.89 -34.80 -31.23
CA ALA A 25 -17.29 -36.10 -31.50
C ALA A 25 -16.80 -36.16 -32.98
N PRO A 26 -16.04 -37.19 -33.41
CA PRO A 26 -14.79 -37.63 -32.79
C PRO A 26 -13.69 -38.07 -33.80
N GLN A 27 -12.45 -38.21 -33.34
CA GLN A 27 -11.44 -39.22 -33.76
C GLN A 27 -10.31 -39.19 -32.69
N ARG A 28 -9.90 -40.28 -32.00
CA ARG A 28 -9.26 -41.55 -32.42
C ARG A 28 -7.97 -41.31 -33.24
N ARG A 29 -6.80 -41.92 -32.99
CA ARG A 29 -6.27 -43.02 -32.11
C ARG A 29 -4.71 -42.86 -32.07
N THR A 30 -3.83 -43.49 -31.27
CA THR A 30 -3.79 -44.59 -30.25
C THR A 30 -2.89 -44.15 -29.06
N VAL A 31 -3.14 -44.53 -27.79
CA VAL A 31 -2.66 -45.75 -27.07
C VAL A 31 -1.17 -46.09 -27.24
N ARG A 32 -0.36 -45.84 -26.18
CA ARG A 32 0.46 -46.86 -25.49
C ARG A 32 1.04 -46.30 -24.18
N ASP A 33 0.80 -47.00 -23.08
CA ASP A 33 1.40 -46.77 -21.77
C ASP A 33 2.78 -47.46 -21.65
N PHE A 34 3.64 -46.99 -20.74
CA PHE A 34 4.52 -47.85 -19.94
C PHE A 34 5.00 -47.11 -18.67
N ASN A 35 5.18 -47.86 -17.58
CA ASN A 35 5.61 -47.35 -16.27
C ASN A 35 7.14 -47.10 -16.21
N GLY A 36 7.59 -46.28 -15.25
CA GLY A 36 8.78 -46.65 -14.47
C GLY A 36 9.76 -45.56 -14.00
N CYS A 37 9.69 -45.28 -12.70
CA CYS A 37 10.80 -44.92 -11.80
C CYS A 37 11.59 -43.60 -11.98
N SER A 38 12.31 -43.26 -10.90
CA SER A 38 13.16 -42.06 -10.74
C SER A 38 14.62 -42.32 -11.16
N ILE A 39 15.36 -41.24 -11.45
CA ILE A 39 16.76 -41.00 -11.05
C ILE A 39 17.10 -39.51 -11.27
N ALA A 40 18.15 -39.02 -10.62
CA ALA A 40 18.53 -37.59 -10.52
C ALA A 40 19.56 -37.16 -11.61
N PRO A 41 20.21 -35.97 -11.55
CA PRO A 41 20.67 -35.22 -12.73
C PRO A 41 22.04 -35.62 -13.29
N PRO A 42 22.41 -35.04 -14.45
CA PRO A 42 23.77 -34.54 -14.65
C PRO A 42 23.84 -33.08 -15.16
N GLU A 43 25.07 -32.61 -15.39
CA GLU A 43 25.47 -31.20 -15.51
C GLU A 43 25.50 -30.63 -16.95
N SER A 44 25.72 -29.31 -17.06
CA SER A 44 26.06 -28.59 -18.30
C SER A 44 27.39 -29.06 -18.91
N PRO A 45 27.62 -28.86 -20.23
CA PRO A 45 28.66 -27.89 -20.58
C PRO A 45 28.49 -27.08 -21.90
N SER A 46 29.09 -25.87 -21.89
CA SER A 46 29.81 -25.18 -22.98
C SER A 46 29.17 -24.73 -24.31
N GLN A 47 29.23 -23.40 -24.50
CA GLN A 47 29.44 -22.56 -25.71
C GLN A 47 29.56 -23.19 -27.12
N PRO A 48 29.19 -22.40 -28.15
CA PRO A 48 30.25 -21.83 -29.01
C PRO A 48 30.08 -20.33 -29.34
N GLN A 49 31.00 -19.81 -30.18
CA GLN A 49 31.01 -18.48 -30.79
C GLN A 49 31.10 -18.64 -32.33
N VAL A 50 31.10 -17.63 -33.23
CA VAL A 50 31.46 -16.19 -33.15
C VAL A 50 30.66 -15.36 -34.19
N SER A 51 30.89 -14.05 -34.21
CA SER A 51 30.81 -13.14 -35.38
C SER A 51 29.47 -12.98 -36.15
N SER A 52 28.72 -11.96 -35.73
CA SER A 52 28.27 -10.82 -36.57
C SER A 52 27.68 -11.04 -37.98
N HIS A 53 26.42 -10.63 -38.15
CA HIS A 53 26.04 -9.63 -39.16
C HIS A 53 24.86 -8.78 -38.64
N ALA A 54 24.74 -7.52 -39.08
CA ALA A 54 23.82 -6.55 -38.49
C ALA A 54 22.41 -6.59 -39.09
N SER A 55 21.37 -6.44 -38.25
CA SER A 55 20.01 -6.11 -38.72
C SER A 55 19.19 -5.33 -37.68
N LYS A 56 18.68 -4.20 -38.16
CA LYS A 56 17.98 -3.11 -37.46
C LYS A 56 16.84 -3.58 -36.54
N THR A 57 16.83 -3.06 -35.31
CA THR A 57 15.67 -3.10 -34.40
C THR A 57 14.49 -2.29 -34.97
N ARG A 58 13.26 -2.77 -34.75
CA ARG A 58 12.02 -2.15 -35.25
C ARG A 58 11.12 -1.76 -34.08
N ASN A 59 11.20 -0.51 -33.65
CA ASN A 59 10.33 0.03 -32.60
C ASN A 59 8.89 0.30 -33.10
N PRO A 60 7.89 0.37 -32.20
CA PRO A 60 6.50 0.69 -32.57
C PRO A 60 6.35 2.13 -33.07
N VAL A 61 5.45 2.34 -34.04
CA VAL A 61 5.17 3.65 -34.63
C VAL A 61 3.99 4.32 -33.93
N GLN A 62 4.22 5.51 -33.37
CA GLN A 62 3.13 6.42 -32.98
C GLN A 62 2.47 7.01 -34.24
N PRO A 63 1.12 7.13 -34.29
CA PRO A 63 0.44 7.72 -35.44
C PRO A 63 0.67 9.25 -35.50
N GLN A 64 1.51 9.71 -36.42
CA GLN A 64 1.69 11.14 -36.67
C GLN A 64 0.46 11.76 -37.36
N VAL A 65 0.05 12.94 -36.87
CA VAL A 65 -1.01 13.76 -37.47
C VAL A 65 -0.55 14.25 -38.86
N SER A 66 -1.04 13.57 -39.91
CA SER A 66 -0.71 13.89 -41.30
C SER A 66 -1.72 14.87 -41.89
N THR A 67 -1.36 16.16 -41.92
CA THR A 67 -2.15 17.20 -42.61
C THR A 67 -2.18 16.94 -44.12
N ARG A 68 -3.31 16.45 -44.65
CA ARG A 68 -3.50 16.25 -46.10
C ARG A 68 -4.60 17.14 -46.66
N ASN A 69 -4.20 18.10 -47.50
CA ASN A 69 -5.09 19.01 -48.20
C ASN A 69 -6.17 18.26 -49.01
N SER A 70 -7.44 18.42 -48.63
CA SER A 70 -8.56 18.08 -49.50
C SER A 70 -8.91 19.28 -50.37
N LYS A 71 -8.91 19.09 -51.69
CA LYS A 71 -9.27 20.15 -52.66
C LYS A 71 -10.74 20.59 -52.44
N ARG A 72 -11.01 21.88 -52.61
CA ARG A 72 -12.39 22.40 -52.73
C ARG A 72 -13.09 21.73 -53.92
N VAL A 73 -14.04 20.84 -53.64
CA VAL A 73 -15.10 20.49 -54.59
C VAL A 73 -16.35 21.25 -54.18
N SER A 74 -17.02 21.89 -55.15
CA SER A 74 -18.17 22.76 -54.90
C SER A 74 -19.43 21.96 -54.59
N GLY A 75 -19.53 21.45 -53.35
CA GLY A 75 -20.78 20.94 -52.80
C GLY A 75 -21.77 22.10 -52.62
N ARG A 76 -22.77 22.18 -53.50
CA ARG A 76 -23.90 23.12 -53.39
C ARG A 76 -24.45 23.08 -51.95
N LYS A 77 -24.33 24.18 -51.20
CA LYS A 77 -25.05 24.36 -49.94
C LYS A 77 -26.55 24.29 -50.23
N ARG A 78 -27.19 23.14 -49.95
CA ARG A 78 -28.64 23.11 -49.76
C ARG A 78 -28.95 23.76 -48.42
N SER A 79 -29.12 25.08 -48.45
CA SER A 79 -29.56 25.90 -47.33
C SER A 79 -31.04 25.66 -47.05
N SER A 80 -31.39 24.45 -46.64
CA SER A 80 -32.61 24.21 -45.86
C SER A 80 -32.30 24.54 -44.40
N ALA A 81 -32.31 25.83 -44.07
CA ALA A 81 -32.58 26.21 -42.68
C ALA A 81 -33.93 25.59 -42.28
N PRO A 82 -34.11 25.17 -41.01
CA PRO A 82 -35.44 24.82 -40.54
C PRO A 82 -36.33 26.07 -40.69
N LEU A 83 -37.52 25.91 -41.29
CA LEU A 83 -38.54 26.96 -41.24
C LEU A 83 -38.81 27.24 -39.75
N SER A 84 -38.77 28.52 -39.38
CA SER A 84 -39.07 28.94 -38.02
C SER A 84 -40.55 28.67 -37.69
N ALA A 85 -40.91 28.73 -36.41
CA ALA A 85 -42.32 28.68 -36.02
C ALA A 85 -43.12 29.84 -36.66
N GLU A 86 -42.47 30.97 -36.92
CA GLU A 86 -43.04 32.16 -37.54
C GLU A 86 -43.21 32.02 -39.06
N ASP A 87 -42.26 31.38 -39.76
CA ASP A 87 -42.41 31.01 -41.18
C ASP A 87 -43.58 30.04 -41.38
N LEU A 88 -43.70 29.06 -40.48
CA LEU A 88 -44.76 28.06 -40.49
C LEU A 88 -46.12 28.67 -40.15
N ALA A 89 -46.18 29.54 -39.15
CA ALA A 89 -47.38 30.31 -38.81
C ALA A 89 -47.79 31.23 -39.97
N SER A 90 -46.83 31.91 -40.62
CA SER A 90 -47.09 32.77 -41.78
C SER A 90 -47.62 31.98 -42.98
N LEU A 91 -47.10 30.79 -43.25
CA LEU A 91 -47.62 29.93 -44.33
C LEU A 91 -49.03 29.42 -44.05
N VAL A 92 -49.38 29.17 -42.78
CA VAL A 92 -50.73 28.77 -42.37
C VAL A 92 -51.69 29.96 -42.42
N ALA A 93 -51.30 31.14 -41.92
CA ALA A 93 -52.09 32.37 -41.99
C ALA A 93 -52.39 32.76 -43.45
N ALA A 94 -51.37 32.79 -44.32
CA ALA A 94 -51.51 33.01 -45.76
C ALA A 94 -52.27 31.90 -46.51
N SER A 95 -52.70 30.83 -45.81
CA SER A 95 -53.58 29.78 -46.33
C SER A 95 -55.03 29.90 -45.81
N ILE A 96 -55.33 30.87 -44.93
CA ILE A 96 -56.67 31.13 -44.36
C ILE A 96 -57.38 32.28 -45.11
N ASP A 97 -56.65 33.35 -45.45
CA ASP A 97 -57.19 34.52 -46.19
C ASP A 97 -57.66 34.22 -47.63
N GLY A 98 -57.45 33.00 -48.12
CA GLY A 98 -57.89 32.54 -49.44
C GLY A 98 -59.31 31.96 -49.48
N THR A 99 -60.18 32.29 -48.53
CA THR A 99 -61.49 31.64 -48.32
C THR A 99 -62.65 32.47 -48.86
N ASP A 100 -63.01 32.25 -50.13
CA ASP A 100 -64.24 32.79 -50.74
C ASP A 100 -65.46 31.91 -50.36
N PRO A 101 -66.59 32.44 -49.88
CA PRO A 101 -67.66 31.65 -49.25
C PRO A 101 -68.66 31.05 -50.26
N ALA A 102 -68.19 30.24 -51.20
CA ALA A 102 -69.01 29.43 -52.11
C ALA A 102 -68.43 28.02 -52.29
N GLY A 103 -69.29 26.99 -52.21
CA GLY A 103 -68.85 25.59 -52.19
C GLY A 103 -68.41 25.05 -53.56
N GLY A 104 -67.30 24.31 -53.59
CA GLY A 104 -66.84 23.57 -54.77
C GLY A 104 -65.33 23.35 -54.81
N GLU A 105 -64.88 22.18 -54.37
CA GLU A 105 -63.52 21.61 -54.51
C GLU A 105 -62.30 22.53 -54.24
N LEU A 106 -61.61 22.26 -53.13
CA LEU A 106 -60.26 22.78 -52.84
C LEU A 106 -59.31 22.52 -54.02
N ARG A 107 -58.95 23.56 -54.78
CA ARG A 107 -58.14 23.43 -56.02
C ARG A 107 -56.92 22.52 -55.80
N PRO A 108 -56.62 21.55 -56.70
CA PRO A 108 -55.52 20.59 -56.52
C PRO A 108 -54.15 21.21 -56.20
N SER A 109 -53.88 22.43 -56.69
CA SER A 109 -52.65 23.19 -56.38
C SER A 109 -52.52 23.59 -54.90
N TYR A 110 -53.64 23.90 -54.22
CA TYR A 110 -53.66 24.22 -52.79
C TYR A 110 -53.45 22.96 -51.94
N LEU A 111 -54.17 21.88 -52.24
CA LEU A 111 -53.97 20.57 -51.60
C LEU A 111 -52.53 20.06 -51.77
N ALA A 112 -51.93 20.21 -52.95
CA ALA A 112 -50.53 19.87 -53.21
C ALA A 112 -49.53 20.74 -52.43
N LYS A 113 -49.85 22.00 -52.12
CA LYS A 113 -49.04 22.85 -51.22
C LYS A 113 -49.12 22.37 -49.77
N LEU A 114 -50.34 22.17 -49.24
CA LEU A 114 -50.55 21.67 -47.87
C LEU A 114 -49.88 20.29 -47.66
N ALA A 115 -50.02 19.38 -48.62
CA ALA A 115 -49.36 18.08 -48.58
C ALA A 115 -47.83 18.22 -48.48
N ARG A 116 -47.21 19.12 -49.27
CA ARG A 116 -45.75 19.38 -49.22
C ARG A 116 -45.29 19.97 -47.90
N VAL A 117 -46.09 20.85 -47.28
CA VAL A 117 -45.79 21.42 -45.94
C VAL A 117 -45.90 20.34 -44.86
N SER A 118 -46.95 19.53 -44.90
CA SER A 118 -47.13 18.39 -43.98
C SER A 118 -45.98 17.39 -44.09
N ASP A 119 -45.58 17.05 -45.32
CA ASP A 119 -44.41 16.19 -45.59
C ASP A 119 -43.11 16.77 -45.03
N ALA A 120 -42.89 18.08 -45.20
CA ALA A 120 -41.71 18.77 -44.65
C ALA A 120 -41.69 18.72 -43.11
N LEU A 121 -42.84 19.01 -42.47
CA LEU A 121 -43.00 18.93 -41.02
C LEU A 121 -42.80 17.50 -40.49
N TYR A 122 -43.33 16.49 -41.17
CA TYR A 122 -43.16 15.09 -40.78
C TYR A 122 -41.69 14.64 -40.91
N ARG A 123 -41.02 15.02 -42.00
CA ARG A 123 -39.58 14.76 -42.21
C ARG A 123 -38.73 15.45 -41.14
N GLU A 124 -39.02 16.69 -40.79
CA GLU A 124 -38.28 17.43 -39.76
C GLU A 124 -38.55 16.87 -38.35
N ARG A 125 -39.80 16.53 -38.02
CA ARG A 125 -40.14 15.83 -36.76
C ARG A 125 -39.40 14.49 -36.66
N ARG A 126 -39.30 13.73 -37.77
CA ARG A 126 -38.50 12.49 -37.82
C ARG A 126 -36.99 12.77 -37.66
N ARG A 127 -36.46 13.83 -38.25
CA ARG A 127 -35.05 14.27 -38.08
C ARG A 127 -34.74 14.60 -36.62
N LEU A 128 -35.62 15.37 -35.96
CA LEU A 128 -35.51 15.74 -34.55
C LEU A 128 -35.63 14.54 -33.61
N HIS A 129 -36.59 13.63 -33.84
CA HIS A 129 -36.71 12.40 -33.06
C HIS A 129 -35.46 11.51 -33.20
N GLN A 130 -34.93 11.33 -34.41
CA GLN A 130 -33.68 10.58 -34.62
C GLN A 130 -32.46 11.25 -33.99
N ALA A 131 -32.38 12.58 -34.01
CA ALA A 131 -31.31 13.32 -33.33
C ALA A 131 -31.38 13.16 -31.81
N ARG A 132 -32.58 13.28 -31.22
CA ARG A 132 -32.82 13.05 -29.78
C ARG A 132 -32.53 11.60 -29.38
N TYR A 133 -32.92 10.62 -30.20
CA TYR A 133 -32.61 9.21 -29.96
C TYR A 133 -31.09 8.95 -29.96
N ARG A 134 -30.36 9.45 -30.97
CA ARG A 134 -28.90 9.32 -31.02
C ARG A 134 -28.22 10.01 -29.83
N LYS A 135 -28.67 11.21 -29.44
CA LYS A 135 -28.13 11.92 -28.26
C LYS A 135 -28.35 11.10 -26.97
N LYS A 136 -29.58 10.61 -26.73
CA LYS A 136 -29.88 9.75 -25.57
C LYS A 136 -29.04 8.47 -25.57
N GLN A 137 -28.82 7.86 -26.73
CA GLN A 137 -27.99 6.67 -26.87
C GLN A 137 -26.52 6.97 -26.52
N GLN A 138 -25.97 8.10 -27.00
CA GLN A 138 -24.61 8.56 -26.67
C GLN A 138 -24.44 8.90 -25.19
N GLU A 139 -25.41 9.58 -24.59
CA GLU A 139 -25.44 9.87 -23.14
C GLU A 139 -25.47 8.56 -22.32
N SER A 140 -26.26 7.58 -22.74
CA SER A 140 -26.35 6.27 -22.08
C SER A 140 -25.04 5.46 -22.19
N THR A 141 -24.34 5.54 -23.32
CA THR A 141 -23.04 4.87 -23.47
C THR A 141 -21.94 5.53 -22.65
N LEU A 142 -21.92 6.87 -22.56
CA LEU A 142 -20.92 7.59 -21.75
C LEU A 142 -21.06 7.30 -20.25
N ILE A 143 -22.30 7.27 -19.73
CA ILE A 143 -22.58 6.89 -18.34
C ILE A 143 -22.10 5.44 -18.08
N LEU A 144 -22.41 4.51 -19.00
CA LEU A 144 -21.98 3.11 -18.87
C LEU A 144 -20.45 2.94 -18.94
N GLU A 145 -19.76 3.72 -19.77
CA GLU A 145 -18.29 3.73 -19.84
C GLU A 145 -17.66 4.28 -18.55
N GLU A 146 -18.24 5.34 -17.98
CA GLU A 146 -17.83 5.91 -16.70
C GLU A 146 -18.02 4.92 -15.55
N ASP A 147 -19.19 4.27 -15.46
CA ASP A 147 -19.50 3.30 -14.40
C ASP A 147 -18.68 2.00 -14.54
N VAL A 148 -18.42 1.54 -15.76
CA VAL A 148 -17.48 0.43 -16.01
C VAL A 148 -16.05 0.80 -15.58
N GLN A 149 -15.63 2.06 -15.75
CA GLN A 149 -14.33 2.50 -15.27
C GLN A 149 -14.27 2.56 -13.72
N LYS A 150 -15.29 3.12 -13.06
CA LYS A 150 -15.42 3.11 -11.58
C LYS A 150 -15.35 1.70 -11.03
N LEU A 151 -16.15 0.77 -11.56
CA LEU A 151 -16.16 -0.64 -11.15
C LEU A 151 -14.80 -1.32 -11.37
N ARG A 152 -14.08 -0.99 -12.45
CA ARG A 152 -12.71 -1.50 -12.68
C ARG A 152 -11.69 -0.94 -11.68
N GLU A 153 -11.89 0.28 -11.18
CA GLU A 153 -11.03 0.90 -10.17
C GLU A 153 -11.34 0.35 -8.77
N GLU A 154 -12.62 0.19 -8.45
CA GLU A 154 -13.08 -0.49 -7.25
C GLU A 154 -12.57 -1.93 -7.18
N ILE A 155 -12.75 -2.75 -8.23
CA ILE A 155 -12.22 -4.12 -8.30
C ILE A 155 -10.71 -4.16 -8.11
N ARG A 156 -9.95 -3.21 -8.70
CA ARG A 156 -8.50 -3.08 -8.48
C ARG A 156 -8.19 -2.80 -7.00
N SER A 157 -8.90 -1.86 -6.38
CA SER A 157 -8.71 -1.49 -4.97
C SER A 157 -9.07 -2.63 -4.00
N LEU A 158 -10.15 -3.36 -4.26
CA LEU A 158 -10.60 -4.49 -3.43
C LEU A 158 -9.68 -5.70 -3.60
N THR A 159 -9.16 -5.93 -4.81
CA THR A 159 -8.15 -6.99 -5.06
C THR A 159 -6.86 -6.69 -4.31
N LEU A 160 -6.38 -5.43 -4.35
CA LEU A 160 -5.20 -5.01 -3.59
C LEU A 160 -5.43 -5.13 -2.07
N ARG A 161 -6.57 -4.67 -1.55
CA ARG A 161 -6.94 -4.83 -0.14
C ARG A 161 -6.97 -6.30 0.29
N ARG A 162 -7.48 -7.20 -0.56
CA ARG A 162 -7.48 -8.64 -0.25
C ARG A 162 -6.08 -9.23 -0.28
N GLN A 163 -5.26 -8.94 -1.30
CA GLN A 163 -3.87 -9.38 -1.36
C GLN A 163 -3.06 -8.90 -0.15
N ASN A 164 -3.27 -7.65 0.26
CA ASN A 164 -2.67 -7.07 1.46
C ASN A 164 -3.10 -7.84 2.73
N ALA A 165 -4.39 -8.16 2.89
CA ALA A 165 -4.90 -8.96 3.99
C ALA A 165 -4.40 -10.43 3.96
N ASP A 166 -4.36 -11.06 2.77
CA ASP A 166 -3.83 -12.41 2.53
C ASP A 166 -2.33 -12.50 2.90
N MET A 167 -1.59 -11.38 2.84
CA MET A 167 -0.20 -11.24 3.27
C MET A 167 -0.02 -10.69 4.71
N GLY A 168 -1.10 -10.39 5.42
CA GLY A 168 -1.05 -9.80 6.78
C GLY A 168 -0.59 -8.33 6.83
N ILE A 169 -0.50 -7.63 5.70
CA ILE A 169 -0.06 -6.24 5.61
C ILE A 169 -1.30 -5.34 5.63
N SER A 170 -1.62 -4.74 6.78
CA SER A 170 -2.72 -3.76 6.85
C SER A 170 -2.42 -2.54 5.97
N THR A 171 -3.45 -2.00 5.31
CA THR A 171 -3.32 -0.82 4.42
C THR A 171 -3.54 0.50 5.18
N SER A 172 -4.15 0.46 6.36
CA SER A 172 -3.96 1.44 7.43
C SER A 172 -2.81 0.98 8.33
N LEU A 173 -2.01 1.90 8.85
CA LEU A 173 -1.08 1.57 9.94
C LEU A 173 -1.94 1.20 11.17
N ASP A 174 -1.83 -0.04 11.63
CA ASP A 174 -2.31 -0.45 12.94
C ASP A 174 -1.12 -0.70 13.87
N ILE A 175 -1.38 -0.87 15.16
CA ILE A 175 -0.31 -1.10 16.16
C ILE A 175 0.54 -2.34 15.85
N TRP A 176 0.00 -3.36 15.18
CA TRP A 176 0.73 -4.58 14.78
C TRP A 176 1.72 -4.29 13.64
N GLY A 177 1.28 -3.59 12.60
CA GLY A 177 2.14 -3.13 11.52
C GLY A 177 3.21 -2.16 12.02
N VAL A 178 2.84 -1.20 12.88
CA VAL A 178 3.79 -0.24 13.48
C VAL A 178 4.85 -0.95 14.33
N ALA A 179 4.47 -1.87 15.22
CA ALA A 179 5.44 -2.63 16.00
C ALA A 179 6.35 -3.48 15.10
N THR A 180 5.78 -4.20 14.12
CA THR A 180 6.55 -5.04 13.19
C THR A 180 7.58 -4.22 12.40
N GLU A 181 7.18 -3.07 11.85
CA GLU A 181 8.06 -2.16 11.12
C GLU A 181 9.12 -1.53 12.04
N TYR A 182 8.78 -1.19 13.29
CA TYR A 182 9.73 -0.69 14.29
C TYR A 182 10.84 -1.70 14.57
N PHE A 183 10.50 -2.97 14.82
CA PHE A 183 11.52 -4.02 15.01
C PHE A 183 12.32 -4.29 13.74
N ARG A 184 11.69 -4.24 12.55
CA ARG A 184 12.41 -4.38 11.27
C ARG A 184 13.43 -3.26 11.07
N LEU A 185 13.06 -2.02 11.42
CA LEU A 185 13.86 -0.82 11.24
C LEU A 185 15.10 -0.78 12.16
N PHE A 186 14.95 -1.21 13.42
CA PHE A 186 16.01 -1.20 14.42
C PHE A 186 16.68 -2.57 14.64
N ARG A 187 16.39 -3.55 13.78
CA ARG A 187 16.88 -4.95 13.88
C ARG A 187 18.38 -5.08 14.09
N ASN A 188 19.19 -4.22 13.48
CA ASN A 188 20.66 -4.26 13.53
C ASN A 188 21.22 -3.07 14.33
N GLY A 189 20.43 -2.50 15.24
CA GLY A 189 20.68 -1.18 15.81
C GLY A 189 20.54 -0.06 14.76
N PHE A 190 21.10 1.11 15.09
CA PHE A 190 20.99 2.34 14.30
C PHE A 190 22.25 3.20 14.38
N ARG A 191 23.44 2.57 14.34
CA ARG A 191 24.75 3.24 14.39
C ARG A 191 25.07 3.85 13.03
N SER A 192 25.33 5.17 12.99
CA SER A 192 25.75 5.93 11.81
C SER A 192 25.05 5.52 10.49
N PRO A 193 23.70 5.50 10.45
CA PRO A 193 22.93 5.07 9.28
C PRO A 193 23.16 6.01 8.07
N PRO A 194 23.03 5.50 6.83
CA PRO A 194 22.95 6.36 5.64
C PRO A 194 21.81 7.38 5.77
N GLU A 195 22.00 8.59 5.23
CA GLU A 195 21.04 9.70 5.40
C GLU A 195 19.62 9.34 4.96
N ALA A 196 19.46 8.64 3.83
CA ALA A 196 18.16 8.16 3.37
C ALA A 196 17.46 7.21 4.36
N VAL A 197 18.22 6.36 5.06
CA VAL A 197 17.69 5.44 6.10
C VAL A 197 17.33 6.23 7.37
N ASN A 198 18.14 7.22 7.74
CA ASN A 198 17.86 8.13 8.85
C ASN A 198 16.57 8.94 8.62
N THR A 199 16.38 9.49 7.41
CA THR A 199 15.19 10.26 7.05
C THR A 199 13.96 9.36 6.99
N PHE A 200 14.04 8.20 6.33
CA PHE A 200 12.96 7.20 6.31
C PHE A 200 12.54 6.77 7.74
N ALA A 201 13.51 6.52 8.63
CA ALA A 201 13.23 6.17 10.01
C ALA A 201 12.47 7.28 10.76
N LEU A 202 12.89 8.53 10.58
CA LEU A 202 12.24 9.68 11.22
C LEU A 202 10.83 9.93 10.67
N GLU A 203 10.65 9.82 9.35
CA GLU A 203 9.33 9.92 8.70
C GLU A 203 8.39 8.78 9.14
N PHE A 204 8.89 7.55 9.27
CA PHE A 204 8.13 6.43 9.81
C PHE A 204 7.66 6.70 11.24
N LEU A 205 8.56 7.13 12.14
CA LEU A 205 8.20 7.42 13.54
C LEU A 205 7.20 8.59 13.61
N ARG A 206 7.42 9.69 12.87
CA ARG A 206 6.50 10.84 12.80
C ARG A 206 5.12 10.50 12.21
N LYS A 207 5.02 9.44 11.39
CA LYS A 207 3.75 8.98 10.79
C LYS A 207 3.02 7.95 11.66
N SER A 208 3.73 7.25 12.54
CA SER A 208 3.19 6.13 13.34
C SER A 208 3.01 6.44 14.83
N MET A 209 3.56 7.56 15.30
CA MET A 209 3.58 7.95 16.71
C MET A 209 3.12 9.40 16.88
N ALA A 210 2.50 9.69 18.03
CA ALA A 210 2.14 11.05 18.41
C ALA A 210 3.38 11.96 18.50
N SER A 211 3.20 13.27 18.28
CA SER A 211 4.28 14.26 18.38
C SER A 211 4.96 14.30 19.77
N ASP A 212 4.21 13.92 20.79
CA ASP A 212 4.56 13.88 22.21
C ASP A 212 4.68 12.44 22.75
N VAL A 213 4.87 11.44 21.86
CA VAL A 213 5.02 10.02 22.23
C VAL A 213 6.06 9.82 23.34
N VAL A 214 5.64 9.19 24.44
CA VAL A 214 6.49 9.03 25.63
C VAL A 214 7.26 7.71 25.58
N SER A 215 8.58 7.79 25.80
CA SER A 215 9.47 6.64 25.95
C SER A 215 10.37 6.80 27.18
N GLY A 216 9.85 6.41 28.35
CA GLY A 216 10.53 6.55 29.64
C GLY A 216 10.66 8.01 30.04
N LEU A 217 11.87 8.58 29.94
CA LEU A 217 12.16 10.01 30.18
C LEU A 217 12.25 10.83 28.88
N MET A 218 11.95 10.20 27.72
CA MET A 218 12.09 10.80 26.40
C MET A 218 10.72 11.08 25.80
N CYS A 219 10.61 12.13 24.99
CA CYS A 219 9.37 12.59 24.37
C CYS A 219 9.59 12.90 22.89
N GLY A 220 8.71 12.38 22.03
CA GLY A 220 8.65 12.66 20.60
C GLY A 220 9.46 11.70 19.70
N PRO A 221 9.10 11.59 18.41
CA PRO A 221 9.75 10.70 17.43
C PRO A 221 11.27 10.89 17.33
N GLU A 222 11.75 12.13 17.35
CA GLU A 222 13.15 12.51 17.29
C GLU A 222 13.95 11.92 18.47
N ALA A 223 13.39 11.97 19.68
CA ALA A 223 14.07 11.49 20.87
C ALA A 223 14.21 9.96 20.87
N ILE A 224 13.17 9.24 20.41
CA ILE A 224 13.22 7.79 20.20
C ILE A 224 14.32 7.42 19.18
N LEU A 225 14.43 8.16 18.08
CA LEU A 225 15.46 7.92 17.06
C LEU A 225 16.88 8.20 17.57
N GLN A 226 17.07 9.25 18.37
CA GLN A 226 18.36 9.56 18.99
C GLN A 226 18.74 8.52 20.07
N ASN A 227 17.76 7.96 20.79
CA ASN A 227 18.02 6.85 21.72
C ASN A 227 18.60 5.62 21.01
N TRP A 228 18.03 5.23 19.87
CA TRP A 228 18.54 4.12 19.08
C TRP A 228 19.97 4.35 18.55
N LYS A 229 20.29 5.58 18.13
CA LYS A 229 21.66 5.96 17.77
C LYS A 229 22.60 5.85 18.96
N LEU A 230 22.23 6.41 20.11
CA LEU A 230 23.02 6.41 21.33
C LEU A 230 23.30 4.98 21.84
N PHE A 231 22.26 4.14 21.91
CA PHE A 231 22.37 2.71 22.24
C PHE A 231 23.34 1.99 21.31
N SER A 232 23.25 2.26 20.00
CA SER A 232 24.08 1.62 18.97
C SER A 232 25.50 2.21 18.84
N MET A 233 25.79 3.33 19.52
CA MET A 233 27.14 3.81 19.76
C MET A 233 27.74 3.22 21.05
N CYS A 234 26.91 2.94 22.06
CA CYS A 234 27.36 2.34 23.33
C CYS A 234 27.66 0.85 23.20
N PHE A 235 26.96 0.12 22.32
CA PHE A 235 27.11 -1.31 22.12
C PHE A 235 27.56 -1.66 20.69
N ASP A 236 28.37 -2.70 20.56
CA ASP A 236 28.74 -3.29 19.26
C ASP A 236 27.84 -4.51 18.96
N ASP A 237 27.80 -4.94 17.69
CA ASP A 237 27.04 -6.11 17.19
C ASP A 237 25.56 -6.19 17.64
N VAL A 238 24.88 -5.03 17.73
CA VAL A 238 23.48 -4.93 18.13
C VAL A 238 22.58 -5.72 17.17
N CYS A 239 21.80 -6.66 17.71
CA CYS A 239 20.77 -7.39 16.98
C CYS A 239 19.49 -7.49 17.83
N VAL A 240 18.32 -7.29 17.22
CA VAL A 240 17.02 -7.30 17.90
C VAL A 240 16.10 -8.27 17.17
N ASP A 241 15.85 -9.42 17.80
CA ASP A 241 15.00 -10.48 17.27
C ASP A 241 13.63 -10.45 17.94
N LEU A 242 12.61 -10.02 17.19
CA LEU A 242 11.21 -10.09 17.59
C LEU A 242 10.75 -11.56 17.63
N GLU A 243 10.46 -12.08 18.83
CA GLU A 243 9.96 -13.44 19.03
C GLU A 243 8.47 -13.54 18.65
N ARG A 244 7.66 -12.58 19.13
CA ARG A 244 6.21 -12.49 18.88
C ARG A 244 5.62 -11.15 19.32
N LEU A 245 4.37 -10.91 18.91
CA LEU A 245 3.52 -9.81 19.37
C LEU A 245 2.31 -10.41 20.12
N ASP A 246 2.16 -10.05 21.40
CA ASP A 246 1.04 -10.43 22.26
C ASP A 246 0.09 -9.24 22.49
N LYS A 247 -1.20 -9.49 22.75
CA LYS A 247 -2.13 -8.44 23.23
C LYS A 247 -1.84 -8.13 24.69
N GLY A 248 -1.82 -6.84 25.03
CA GLY A 248 -1.63 -6.36 26.40
C GLY A 248 -2.90 -6.46 27.27
N ALA A 249 -2.86 -5.80 28.43
CA ALA A 249 -3.97 -5.79 29.40
C ALA A 249 -5.24 -5.08 28.90
N THR A 250 -5.12 -4.22 27.88
CA THR A 250 -6.23 -3.53 27.20
C THR A 250 -6.15 -3.77 25.69
N SER A 251 -7.23 -3.49 24.97
CA SER A 251 -7.24 -3.51 23.50
C SER A 251 -6.36 -2.44 22.85
N THR A 252 -5.89 -1.45 23.61
CA THR A 252 -4.99 -0.38 23.15
C THR A 252 -3.50 -0.70 23.35
N ILE A 253 -3.16 -1.73 24.14
CA ILE A 253 -1.76 -2.09 24.41
C ILE A 253 -1.37 -3.32 23.59
N LEU A 254 -0.24 -3.24 22.89
CA LEU A 254 0.44 -4.37 22.26
C LEU A 254 1.78 -4.61 22.98
N VAL A 255 2.09 -5.87 23.30
CA VAL A 255 3.34 -6.25 23.98
C VAL A 255 4.17 -7.09 23.02
N ALA A 256 5.24 -6.50 22.50
CA ALA A 256 6.23 -7.24 21.74
C ALA A 256 7.20 -7.94 22.70
N ILE A 257 7.48 -9.22 22.47
CA ILE A 257 8.54 -9.95 23.16
C ILE A 257 9.69 -10.17 22.18
N ALA A 258 10.89 -9.79 22.59
CA ALA A 258 12.07 -9.80 21.75
C ALA A 258 13.32 -10.17 22.56
N THR A 259 14.35 -10.67 21.87
CA THR A 259 15.69 -10.85 22.43
C THR A 259 16.64 -9.83 21.79
N THR A 260 17.19 -8.95 22.61
CA THR A 260 18.20 -7.95 22.22
C THR A 260 19.59 -8.51 22.52
N SER A 261 20.39 -8.73 21.48
CA SER A 261 21.76 -9.22 21.59
C SER A 261 22.77 -8.10 21.33
N VAL A 262 23.80 -7.98 22.17
CA VAL A 262 24.85 -6.95 22.09
C VAL A 262 26.21 -7.52 22.47
N THR A 263 27.29 -6.95 21.94
CA THR A 263 28.66 -7.26 22.37
C THR A 263 29.18 -6.13 23.27
N ILE A 264 29.67 -6.49 24.45
CA ILE A 264 30.26 -5.55 25.42
C ILE A 264 31.70 -5.25 25.02
N SER A 265 31.92 -4.14 24.31
CA SER A 265 33.24 -3.79 23.80
C SER A 265 34.04 -2.91 24.75
N LYS A 266 35.29 -2.59 24.37
CA LYS A 266 36.12 -1.63 25.10
C LYS A 266 35.45 -0.25 25.19
N GLU A 267 34.68 0.12 24.16
CA GLU A 267 33.95 1.39 24.11
C GLU A 267 32.68 1.33 24.97
N THR A 268 31.97 0.19 25.00
CA THR A 268 30.88 -0.05 25.95
C THR A 268 31.33 0.14 27.40
N LEU A 269 32.50 -0.41 27.76
CA LEU A 269 33.08 -0.24 29.09
C LEU A 269 33.46 1.23 29.36
N ARG A 270 34.03 1.94 28.38
CA ARG A 270 34.37 3.36 28.50
C ARG A 270 33.13 4.26 28.68
N LEU A 271 32.03 3.97 27.99
CA LEU A 271 30.83 4.80 27.94
C LEU A 271 29.81 4.47 29.03
N LEU A 272 29.61 3.18 29.36
CA LEU A 272 28.55 2.74 30.29
C LEU A 272 29.07 2.33 31.67
N PHE A 273 30.35 1.95 31.79
CA PHE A 273 30.96 1.49 33.03
C PHE A 273 32.27 2.24 33.34
N PRO A 274 32.26 3.60 33.35
CA PRO A 274 33.47 4.41 33.40
C PRO A 274 34.31 4.19 34.66
N HIS A 275 33.69 3.79 35.77
CA HIS A 275 34.33 3.41 37.02
C HIS A 275 35.16 2.12 36.92
N LEU A 276 34.72 1.15 36.12
CA LEU A 276 35.47 -0.09 35.87
C LEU A 276 36.58 0.10 34.82
N TYR A 277 36.39 1.06 33.92
CA TYR A 277 37.33 1.41 32.86
C TYR A 277 38.47 2.33 33.35
N SER A 278 38.14 3.28 34.24
CA SER A 278 39.09 4.20 34.87
C SER A 278 39.47 3.71 36.26
N GLY A 279 40.19 2.58 36.34
CA GLY A 279 40.64 2.00 37.60
C GLY A 279 41.31 3.03 38.52
N GLU A 280 40.87 3.06 39.78
CA GLU A 280 41.23 4.11 40.73
C GLU A 280 42.73 4.16 41.04
N GLN A 281 43.30 5.35 40.84
CA GLN A 281 44.56 5.86 41.39
C GLN A 281 45.59 4.81 41.85
N ARG A 282 46.23 4.14 40.89
CA ARG A 282 47.58 3.59 41.06
C ARG A 282 48.49 4.21 40.00
N ALA A 283 49.74 4.49 40.37
CA ALA A 283 50.64 5.35 39.59
C ALA A 283 50.97 4.80 38.19
N ASP A 284 50.89 3.48 38.02
CA ASP A 284 51.30 2.78 36.82
C ASP A 284 50.12 2.43 35.89
N GLY A 285 49.78 3.37 35.00
CA GLY A 285 49.19 3.10 33.68
C GLY A 285 47.88 2.30 33.59
N LYS A 286 46.74 2.93 33.93
CA LYS A 286 45.36 2.58 33.48
C LYS A 286 45.08 1.08 33.25
N GLN A 287 45.13 0.26 34.30
CA GLN A 287 44.61 -1.11 34.21
C GLN A 287 43.07 -1.14 34.29
N LEU A 288 42.48 -1.99 33.45
CA LEU A 288 41.06 -2.33 33.45
C LEU A 288 40.73 -3.15 34.71
N SER A 289 39.60 -2.88 35.37
CA SER A 289 39.13 -3.70 36.50
C SER A 289 38.93 -5.17 36.10
N GLU A 290 39.18 -6.12 36.99
CA GLU A 290 38.92 -7.56 36.72
C GLU A 290 37.48 -7.83 36.30
N LEU A 291 36.51 -7.08 36.83
CA LEU A 291 35.11 -7.17 36.42
C LEU A 291 34.94 -6.75 34.95
N ALA A 292 35.57 -5.66 34.54
CA ALA A 292 35.55 -5.22 33.14
C ALA A 292 36.38 -6.14 32.22
N LYS A 293 37.43 -6.80 32.71
CA LYS A 293 38.13 -7.86 31.97
C LYS A 293 37.24 -9.08 31.72
N LYS A 294 36.45 -9.53 32.72
CA LYS A 294 35.44 -10.61 32.55
C LYS A 294 34.39 -10.23 31.49
N LEU A 295 33.96 -8.96 31.48
CA LEU A 295 32.90 -8.45 30.60
C LEU A 295 33.36 -8.14 29.16
N GLN A 296 34.62 -7.75 28.94
CA GLN A 296 35.09 -7.32 27.64
C GLN A 296 35.03 -8.45 26.59
N GLY A 297 34.38 -8.18 25.45
CA GLY A 297 34.20 -9.13 24.35
C GLY A 297 33.05 -10.11 24.55
N GLN A 298 32.33 -10.05 25.67
CA GLN A 298 31.18 -10.94 25.90
C GLN A 298 29.98 -10.52 25.04
N ARG A 299 29.33 -11.50 24.39
CA ARG A 299 28.04 -11.30 23.72
C ARG A 299 26.90 -11.61 24.68
N PHE A 300 26.18 -10.57 25.09
CA PHE A 300 24.99 -10.69 25.91
C PHE A 300 23.77 -10.91 25.02
N ALA A 301 22.88 -11.82 25.42
CA ALA A 301 21.54 -11.96 24.85
C ALA A 301 20.53 -11.68 25.96
N MET A 302 19.81 -10.58 25.83
CA MET A 302 18.94 -9.99 26.85
C MET A 302 17.50 -10.13 26.38
N ARG A 303 16.71 -10.97 27.07
CA ARG A 303 15.30 -11.13 26.73
C ARG A 303 14.50 -9.96 27.30
N GLY A 304 13.56 -9.44 26.54
CA GLY A 304 12.87 -8.20 26.87
C GLY A 304 11.45 -8.12 26.33
N SER A 305 10.81 -7.01 26.67
CA SER A 305 9.48 -6.63 26.21
C SER A 305 9.46 -5.17 25.77
N VAL A 306 8.75 -4.86 24.69
CA VAL A 306 8.40 -3.48 24.32
C VAL A 306 6.88 -3.36 24.26
N GLU A 307 6.33 -2.58 25.19
CA GLU A 307 4.93 -2.17 25.13
C GLU A 307 4.77 -1.02 24.12
N PHE A 308 3.72 -1.08 23.31
CA PHE A 308 3.21 0.01 22.50
C PHE A 308 1.79 0.32 22.97
N GLU A 309 1.46 1.59 23.12
CA GLU A 309 0.11 2.04 23.49
C GLU A 309 -0.48 2.88 22.36
N TRP A 310 -1.62 2.43 21.82
CA TRP A 310 -2.32 3.05 20.70
C TRP A 310 -3.42 3.99 21.17
N ASP A 311 -3.48 5.18 20.59
CA ASP A 311 -4.68 6.01 20.61
C ASP A 311 -5.52 5.76 19.34
N PRO A 312 -6.72 5.15 19.46
CA PRO A 312 -7.63 4.93 18.33
C PRO A 312 -8.38 6.19 17.88
N VAL A 313 -8.13 7.36 18.47
CA VAL A 313 -8.68 8.66 18.03
C VAL A 313 -7.75 9.35 17.03
N THR A 314 -6.42 9.26 17.23
CA THR A 314 -5.41 9.82 16.33
C THR A 314 -4.77 8.79 15.38
N ASP A 315 -5.09 7.50 15.53
CA ASP A 315 -4.43 6.38 14.83
C ASP A 315 -2.89 6.43 14.97
N SER A 316 -2.41 6.60 16.20
CA SER A 316 -0.99 6.74 16.51
C SER A 316 -0.57 6.07 17.82
N VAL A 317 0.71 5.74 17.95
CA VAL A 317 1.31 5.29 19.21
C VAL A 317 1.61 6.49 20.12
N VAL A 318 1.05 6.49 21.33
CA VAL A 318 1.22 7.54 22.35
C VAL A 318 2.27 7.19 23.42
N ARG A 319 2.57 5.91 23.63
CA ARG A 319 3.65 5.45 24.53
C ARG A 319 4.38 4.25 23.94
N VAL A 320 5.71 4.23 24.11
CA VAL A 320 6.59 3.08 23.83
C VAL A 320 7.39 2.78 25.10
N HIS A 321 7.31 1.55 25.64
CA HIS A 321 8.04 1.19 26.86
C HIS A 321 8.86 -0.09 26.68
N GLY A 322 10.16 0.07 26.44
CA GLY A 322 11.12 -1.04 26.31
C GLY A 322 11.88 -1.35 27.60
N GLN A 323 12.06 -2.64 27.87
CA GLN A 323 12.94 -3.19 28.91
C GLN A 323 13.59 -4.49 28.42
N SER A 324 14.81 -4.81 28.86
CA SER A 324 15.50 -6.08 28.54
C SER A 324 16.41 -6.52 29.68
N ASP A 325 16.38 -7.80 30.04
CA ASP A 325 17.13 -8.35 31.17
C ASP A 325 18.64 -8.40 30.88
N MET A 326 19.36 -7.39 31.37
CA MET A 326 20.83 -7.33 31.38
C MET A 326 21.43 -7.97 32.64
N LEU A 327 20.63 -8.12 33.71
CA LEU A 327 21.05 -8.72 34.99
C LEU A 327 21.47 -10.19 34.81
N THR A 328 20.62 -11.00 34.16
CA THR A 328 20.85 -12.43 33.94
C THR A 328 22.13 -12.74 33.16
N PRO A 329 22.40 -12.15 31.96
CA PRO A 329 23.65 -12.40 31.26
C PRO A 329 24.88 -11.87 32.04
N MET A 330 24.76 -10.76 32.76
CA MET A 330 25.84 -10.26 33.61
C MET A 330 26.17 -11.24 34.75
N LEU A 331 25.15 -11.78 35.42
CA LEU A 331 25.32 -12.77 36.50
C LEU A 331 25.97 -14.07 35.99
N ARG A 332 25.62 -14.52 34.78
CA ARG A 332 26.26 -15.70 34.13
C ARG A 332 27.76 -15.49 33.87
N VAL A 333 28.19 -14.27 33.55
CA VAL A 333 29.60 -13.94 33.27
C VAL A 333 30.40 -13.67 34.55
N LEU A 334 29.81 -13.00 35.53
CA LEU A 334 30.52 -12.59 36.74
C LEU A 334 30.53 -13.68 37.83
N GLY A 335 29.46 -14.47 37.92
CA GLY A 335 29.31 -15.61 38.84
C GLY A 335 28.72 -15.26 40.21
N THR A 336 28.70 -13.99 40.63
CA THR A 336 28.14 -13.56 41.93
C THR A 336 27.25 -12.32 41.77
N LEU A 337 26.23 -12.20 42.63
CA LEU A 337 25.36 -11.02 42.65
C LEU A 337 26.09 -9.78 43.21
N GLU A 338 27.10 -9.98 44.06
CA GLU A 338 27.96 -8.91 44.58
C GLU A 338 28.78 -8.25 43.46
N ASP A 339 29.42 -9.04 42.59
CA ASP A 339 30.12 -8.54 41.41
C ASP A 339 29.15 -7.79 40.48
N VAL A 340 27.95 -8.33 40.25
CA VAL A 340 26.91 -7.66 39.43
C VAL A 340 26.49 -6.32 40.04
N SER A 341 26.31 -6.26 41.37
CA SER A 341 25.99 -5.02 42.09
C SER A 341 27.08 -3.97 41.89
N ARG A 342 28.35 -4.33 42.07
CA ARG A 342 29.52 -3.45 41.85
C ARG A 342 29.66 -2.98 40.40
N VAL A 343 29.19 -3.77 39.43
CA VAL A 343 29.17 -3.35 38.02
C VAL A 343 28.09 -2.29 37.76
N PHE A 344 26.88 -2.44 38.32
CA PHE A 344 25.81 -1.45 38.18
C PHE A 344 25.98 -0.21 39.06
N GLU A 345 26.73 -0.31 40.17
CA GLU A 345 27.05 0.81 41.07
C GLU A 345 27.90 1.88 40.34
N GLY A 346 27.24 2.93 39.84
CA GLY A 346 27.87 3.99 39.03
C GLY A 346 27.78 3.80 37.52
N ALA A 347 27.11 2.74 37.03
CA ALA A 347 26.88 2.53 35.61
C ALA A 347 25.93 3.58 35.01
N LEU A 348 26.11 3.86 33.70
CA LEU A 348 25.19 4.67 32.90
C LEU A 348 24.16 3.81 32.13
N VAL A 349 23.95 2.57 32.57
CA VAL A 349 22.91 1.66 32.08
C VAL A 349 22.28 0.91 33.26
N THR A 350 20.97 0.72 33.21
CA THR A 350 20.17 0.01 34.23
C THR A 350 20.16 -1.51 34.01
N PRO A 351 19.79 -2.33 35.02
CA PRO A 351 19.59 -3.76 34.85
C PRO A 351 18.54 -4.15 33.79
N GLU A 352 17.62 -3.24 33.47
CA GLU A 352 16.63 -3.38 32.38
C GLU A 352 17.16 -2.91 31.01
N CYS A 353 18.48 -2.74 30.88
CA CYS A 353 19.22 -2.29 29.69
C CYS A 353 18.85 -0.87 29.19
N ARG A 354 18.23 -0.04 30.02
CA ARG A 354 17.90 1.37 29.68
C ARG A 354 19.07 2.28 30.01
N LEU A 355 19.47 3.13 29.07
CA LEU A 355 20.54 4.11 29.26
C LEU A 355 20.10 5.22 30.24
N VAL A 356 21.01 5.60 31.13
CA VAL A 356 20.83 6.74 32.02
C VAL A 356 21.27 8.01 31.28
N THR A 357 20.39 9.00 31.18
CA THR A 357 20.55 10.20 30.33
C THR A 357 21.55 11.24 30.85
N ARG A 358 22.69 10.79 31.42
CA ARG A 358 23.79 11.62 31.94
C ARG A 358 24.98 11.71 30.97
N PHE A 359 24.72 11.74 29.66
CA PHE A 359 25.75 12.07 28.68
C PHE A 359 25.90 13.60 28.61
N PRO A 360 27.03 14.19 29.06
CA PRO A 360 27.26 15.63 28.89
C PRO A 360 27.39 15.94 27.40
N THR A 361 26.63 16.93 26.93
CA THR A 361 26.43 17.25 25.50
C THR A 361 27.66 17.80 24.75
N ASN A 362 28.83 17.82 25.39
CA ASN A 362 29.96 18.68 25.00
C ASN A 362 31.22 17.88 24.63
N THR A 363 31.11 16.74 23.94
CA THR A 363 32.28 16.05 23.32
C THR A 363 31.91 15.23 22.08
N ILE A 364 31.24 15.86 21.10
CA ILE A 364 31.27 15.41 19.69
C ILE A 364 31.51 16.64 18.82
N GLY A 365 32.70 16.69 18.19
CA GLY A 365 33.21 17.74 17.31
C GLY A 365 34.54 17.31 16.73
#